data_AF-A0A9W7PZD8-F1
#
_entry.id   AF-A0A9W7PZD8-F1
#
_cell.length_a   1.000
_cell.length_b   1.000
_cell.length_c   1.000
_cell.angle_alpha   90.00
_cell.angle_beta   90.00
_cell.angle_gamma   90.00
#
_symmetry.space_group_name_H-M   'P 1'
#
loop_
_entity.id
_entity.type
_entity.pdbx_description
1 polymer ?
#
loop_
_entity_poly.entity_id
_entity_poly.type
_entity_poly.pdbx_seq_one_letter_code
_entity_poly.pdbx_strand_id
1 'polypeptide(L)' 'MNNSSHKCTNKGCDGIITYNEEIIDHKKALNETGGVIGTKECSKCGKKYTLIVTVGQALIETDEDGEFVGELPKI' A
#
# COMPACT_ATOMS: atom_id res chain seq x y z
N MET A 1 -11.13 -13.60 6.54
CA MET A 1 -10.71 -12.39 5.81
C MET A 1 -9.57 -11.78 6.60
N ASN A 2 -8.35 -11.78 6.06
CA ASN A 2 -7.24 -11.08 6.69
C ASN A 2 -7.34 -9.60 6.30
N ASN A 3 -7.25 -8.72 7.28
CA ASN A 3 -7.34 -7.29 7.09
C ASN A 3 -6.00 -6.70 7.51
N SER A 4 -5.33 -6.01 6.59
CA SER A 4 -4.07 -5.32 6.88
C SER A 4 -4.35 -3.86 7.17
N SER A 5 -3.72 -3.35 8.22
CA SER A 5 -3.81 -1.96 8.64
C SER A 5 -2.42 -1.34 8.63
N HIS A 6 -2.31 -0.12 8.14
CA HIS A 6 -1.04 0.63 8.11
C HIS A 6 -1.25 2.03 8.66
N LYS A 7 -0.24 2.55 9.35
CA LYS A 7 -0.27 3.94 9.81
C LYS A 7 0.05 4.88 8.66
N CYS A 8 -0.78 5.90 8.47
CA CYS A 8 -0.51 6.98 7.51
C CYS A 8 0.77 7.71 7.91
N THR A 9 1.72 7.79 6.98
CA THR A 9 3.03 8.48 7.17
C THR A 9 2.97 9.96 6.83
N ASN A 10 1.83 10.45 6.34
CA ASN A 10 1.71 11.85 5.93
C ASN A 10 1.85 12.80 7.13
N LYS A 11 2.69 13.85 6.97
CA LYS A 11 2.94 14.82 8.05
C LYS A 11 1.63 15.48 8.49
N GLY A 12 1.35 15.42 9.79
CA GLY A 12 0.13 15.98 10.38
C GLY A 12 -1.13 15.12 10.22
N CYS A 13 -1.02 13.89 9.68
CA CYS A 13 -2.15 12.99 9.50
C CYS A 13 -1.98 11.73 10.35
N ASP A 14 -2.74 11.61 11.44
CA ASP A 14 -2.82 10.38 12.25
C ASP A 14 -3.96 9.48 11.74
N GLY A 15 -3.95 9.24 10.43
CA GLY A 15 -4.91 8.36 9.76
C GLY A 15 -4.43 6.91 9.74
N ILE A 16 -5.36 5.98 9.54
CA ILE A 16 -5.06 4.56 9.32
C ILE A 16 -5.57 4.18 7.94
N ILE A 17 -4.78 3.38 7.22
CA ILE A 17 -5.14 2.81 5.93
C ILE A 17 -5.41 1.33 6.15
N THR A 18 -6.65 0.90 5.92
CA THR A 18 -7.06 -0.50 6.04
C THR A 18 -7.41 -1.07 4.68
N TYR A 19 -6.99 -2.30 4.41
CA TYR A 19 -7.42 -3.03 3.23
C TYR A 19 -7.50 -4.52 3.50
N ASN A 20 -8.45 -5.17 2.81
CA ASN A 20 -8.53 -6.62 2.82
C ASN A 20 -7.33 -7.18 2.07
N GLU A 21 -6.66 -8.13 2.70
CA GLU A 21 -5.66 -8.94 2.03
C GLU A 21 -6.38 -9.97 1.16
N GLU A 22 -6.65 -9.57 -0.08
CA GLU A 22 -7.17 -10.50 -1.07
C GLU A 22 -6.11 -11.57 -1.37
N ILE A 23 -6.56 -12.79 -1.67
CA ILE A 23 -5.66 -13.85 -2.12
C ILE A 23 -5.21 -13.50 -3.53
N ILE A 24 -4.07 -12.84 -3.63
CA ILE A 24 -3.48 -12.43 -4.90
C ILE A 24 -2.45 -13.46 -5.30
N ASP A 25 -2.50 -13.91 -6.54
CA ASP A 25 -1.46 -14.74 -7.12
C ASP A 25 -0.19 -13.90 -7.28
N HIS A 26 0.75 -14.07 -6.35
CA HIS A 26 1.94 -13.22 -6.22
C HIS A 26 2.80 -13.28 -7.48
N LYS A 27 2.92 -14.47 -8.09
CA LYS A 27 3.69 -14.66 -9.32
C LYS A 27 3.06 -13.89 -10.47
N LYS A 28 1.74 -13.96 -10.60
CA LYS A 28 1.02 -13.24 -11.66
C LYS A 28 1.17 -11.73 -11.51
N ALA A 29 0.96 -11.19 -10.31
CA ALA A 29 1.09 -9.75 -10.06
C ALA A 29 2.52 -9.23 -10.27
N LEU A 30 3.55 -9.94 -9.80
CA LEU A 30 4.94 -9.57 -10.05
C LEU A 30 5.28 -9.57 -11.55
N ASN A 31 4.77 -10.54 -12.29
CA ASN A 31 5.14 -10.73 -13.70
C ASN A 31 4.34 -9.82 -14.67
N GLU A 32 3.10 -9.46 -14.35
CA GLU A 32 2.25 -8.64 -15.22
C GLU A 32 2.26 -7.15 -14.87
N THR A 33 2.29 -6.80 -13.58
CA THR A 33 2.17 -5.39 -13.11
C THR A 33 3.40 -4.91 -12.35
N GLY A 34 4.50 -5.66 -12.38
CA GLY A 34 5.70 -5.37 -11.59
C GLY A 34 5.45 -5.47 -10.08
N GLY A 35 4.38 -6.15 -9.67
CA GLY A 35 3.97 -6.30 -8.28
C GLY A 35 2.98 -5.26 -7.81
N VAL A 36 2.57 -4.28 -8.63
CA VAL A 36 1.56 -3.29 -8.22
C VAL A 36 0.16 -3.90 -8.27
N ILE A 37 -0.51 -3.92 -7.12
CA ILE A 37 -1.88 -4.45 -6.98
C ILE A 37 -2.90 -3.33 -7.19
N GLY A 38 -2.58 -2.13 -6.68
CA GLY A 38 -3.48 -0.98 -6.78
C GLY A 38 -3.05 0.16 -5.87
N THR A 39 -3.98 1.06 -5.59
CA THR A 39 -3.73 2.24 -4.76
C THR A 39 -4.75 2.27 -3.62
N LYS A 40 -4.29 2.60 -2.41
CA LYS A 40 -5.13 2.82 -1.23
C LYS A 40 -5.00 4.26 -0.78
N GLU A 41 -6.11 4.82 -0.33
CA GLU A 41 -6.17 6.20 0.13
C GLU A 41 -6.37 6.24 1.65
N CYS A 42 -5.64 7.12 2.32
CA CYS A 42 -5.85 7.36 3.74
C CYS A 42 -7.17 8.10 3.95
N SER A 43 -8.09 7.49 4.70
CA SER A 43 -9.43 8.04 4.91
C SER A 43 -9.45 9.39 5.65
N LYS A 44 -8.36 9.79 6.32
CA LYS A 44 -8.27 11.08 7.04
C LYS A 44 -7.74 12.23 6.21
N CYS A 45 -6.67 12.03 5.44
CA CYS A 45 -6.00 13.10 4.71
C CYS A 45 -6.07 12.96 3.19
N GLY A 46 -6.68 11.89 2.67
CA GLY A 46 -6.80 11.67 1.23
C GLY A 46 -5.47 11.35 0.53
N LYS A 47 -4.36 11.18 1.28
CA LYS A 47 -3.09 10.79 0.67
C LYS A 47 -3.19 9.37 0.12
N LYS A 48 -2.73 9.21 -1.11
CA LYS A 48 -2.73 7.94 -1.84
C LYS A 48 -1.40 7.22 -1.64
N TYR A 49 -1.49 5.91 -1.59
CA TYR A 49 -0.40 4.99 -1.34
C TYR A 49 -0.53 3.78 -2.25
N THR A 50 0.58 3.27 -2.74
CA THR A 50 0.57 2.16 -3.69
C THR A 50 0.65 0.85 -2.93
N LEU A 51 -0.32 -0.03 -3.17
CA LEU A 51 -0.34 -1.38 -2.66
C LEU A 51 0.44 -2.27 -3.63
N ILE A 52 1.50 -2.89 -3.15
CA ILE A 52 2.35 -3.80 -3.92
C ILE A 52 2.39 -5.19 -3.29
N VAL A 53 2.76 -6.17 -4.10
CA VAL A 53 3.06 -7.54 -3.69
C VAL A 53 4.55 -7.78 -3.79
N THR A 54 5.14 -8.22 -2.69
CA THR A 54 6.54 -8.66 -2.61
C THR A 54 6.55 -10.12 -2.14
N VAL A 55 7.01 -10.40 -0.92
CA VAL A 55 6.82 -11.68 -0.21
C VAL A 55 5.41 -11.79 0.42
N GLY A 56 4.71 -10.67 0.54
CA GLY A 56 3.32 -10.51 0.94
C GLY A 56 2.78 -9.20 0.39
N GLN A 57 1.65 -8.72 0.91
CA GLN A 57 1.14 -7.39 0.56
C GLN A 57 1.78 -6.31 1.43
N ALA A 58 2.31 -5.27 0.79
CA ALA A 58 2.92 -4.12 1.42
C ALA A 58 2.36 -2.82 0.84
N LEU A 59 2.24 -1.80 1.69
CA LEU A 59 1.82 -0.47 1.26
C LEU A 59 3.04 0.42 1.21
N ILE A 60 3.27 1.06 0.06
CA ILE A 60 4.40 1.96 -0.16
C ILE A 60 3.91 3.37 -0.47
N GLU A 61 4.71 4.35 -0.07
CA GLU A 61 4.57 5.74 -0.49
C GLU A 61 5.40 5.94 -1.76
N THR A 62 4.78 6.58 -2.74
CA THR A 62 5.43 7.03 -3.97
C THR A 62 5.31 8.54 -4.08
N ASP A 63 6.33 9.19 -4.62
CA ASP A 63 6.34 10.64 -4.84
C ASP A 63 5.59 11.01 -6.14
N GLU A 64 5.57 12.30 -6.52
CA GLU A 64 4.86 12.81 -7.71
C GLU A 64 5.43 12.24 -9.02
N ASP A 65 6.73 11.93 -9.03
CA ASP A 65 7.41 11.24 -10.14
C ASP A 65 7.16 9.72 -10.16
N GLY A 66 6.43 9.18 -9.18
CA GLY A 66 6.17 7.74 -9.04
C GLY A 66 7.33 6.95 -8.42
N GLU A 67 8.38 7.65 -7.98
CA GLU A 67 9.53 7.07 -7.29
C GLU A 67 9.16 6.56 -5.90
N PHE A 68 9.77 5.44 -5.48
CA PHE A 68 9.57 4.88 -4.15
C PHE A 68 10.15 5.80 -3.07
N VAL A 69 9.32 6.19 -2.10
CA VAL A 69 9.73 7.01 -0.94
C VAL A 69 9.99 6.13 0.27
N GLY A 70 9.10 5.18 0.56
CA GLY A 70 9.19 4.34 1.75
C GLY A 70 8.03 3.37 1.91
N GLU A 71 8.25 2.31 2.68
CA GLU A 71 7.18 1.38 3.06
C GLU A 71 6.46 1.86 4.33
N LEU A 72 5.14 1.73 4.36
CA LEU A 72 4.33 2.10 5.51
C LEU A 72 4.34 0.97 6.54
N PRO A 73 4.57 1.28 7.83
CA PRO A 73 4.54 0.27 8.87
C PRO A 73 3.13 -0.32 9.04
N LYS A 74 3.07 -1.66 9.09
CA LYS A 74 1.89 -2.41 9.51
C LYS A 74 1.63 -2.20 11.01
N ILE A 75 0.35 -2.21 11.39
CA ILE A 75 -0.15 -2.15 12.77
C ILE A 75 -1.05 -3.35 13.07
#